data_AF-A0A350BCY3-F1
#
_entry.id   AF-A0A350BCY3-F1
#
_cell.length_a   1.000
_cell.length_b   1.000
_cell.length_c   1.000
_cell.angle_alpha   90.00
_cell.angle_beta   90.00
_cell.angle_gamma   90.00
#
_symmetry.space_group_name_H-M   'P 1'
#
loop_
_entity.id
_entity.type
_entity.pdbx_description
1 polymer ?
#
loop_
_entity_poly.entity_id
_entity_poly.type
_entity_poly.pdbx_seq_one_letter_code
_entity_poly.pdbx_strand_id
1 'polypeptide(L)'
;QQNASQIDNYLEQRVTILQNVVGLVEKSIDLDKDVMKTVAAMRGGVHPNQENRNEVAGQLDAAMSKINVAFEAYPDLKAHAALADAMQQNSYLQREITAAREVYNDTVLRWNSDVFSWPTKMIVAARAGYTTRIPFTASQEIKAQARGKFF
;
A
#
# COMPACT_ATOMS: atom_id res chain seq x y z
N GLN A 1 10.65 13.91 1.61
CA GLN A 1 9.46 13.82 2.47
C GLN A 1 8.19 13.87 1.62
N GLN A 2 8.06 14.80 0.66
CA GLN A 2 6.89 14.89 -0.24
C GLN A 2 6.48 13.55 -0.88
N ASN A 3 7.41 12.81 -1.51
CA ASN A 3 7.10 11.52 -2.15
C ASN A 3 6.59 10.46 -1.14
N ALA A 4 7.10 10.49 0.09
CA ALA A 4 6.64 9.60 1.16
C ALA A 4 5.22 9.93 1.60
N SER A 5 4.91 11.22 1.78
CA SER A 5 3.58 11.69 2.16
C SER A 5 2.53 11.43 1.08
N GLN A 6 2.90 11.51 -0.20
CA GLN A 6 2.00 11.21 -1.30
C GLN A 6 1.55 9.74 -1.29
N ILE A 7 2.49 8.80 -1.04
CA ILE A 7 2.15 7.38 -0.92
C ILE A 7 1.24 7.13 0.29
N ASP A 8 1.53 7.77 1.44
CA ASP A 8 0.69 7.65 2.64
C ASP A 8 -0.75 8.09 2.37
N ASN A 9 -0.92 9.25 1.72
CA ASN A 9 -2.25 9.76 1.35
C ASN A 9 -3.04 8.78 0.47
N TYR A 10 -2.38 8.16 -0.52
CA TYR A 10 -3.05 7.17 -1.36
C TYR A 10 -3.42 5.90 -0.59
N LEU A 11 -2.57 5.47 0.36
CA LEU A 11 -2.88 4.32 1.22
C LEU A 11 -4.03 4.62 2.16
N GLU A 12 -4.10 5.82 2.75
CA GLU A 12 -5.22 6.26 3.57
C GLU A 12 -6.54 6.25 2.78
N GLN A 13 -6.53 6.76 1.54
CA GLN A 13 -7.71 6.70 0.68
C GLN A 13 -8.12 5.26 0.38
N ARG A 14 -7.17 4.35 0.13
CA ARG A 14 -7.46 2.92 -0.04
C ARG A 14 -8.03 2.27 1.22
N VAL A 15 -7.58 2.67 2.41
CA VAL A 15 -8.18 2.22 3.69
C VAL A 15 -9.65 2.64 3.75
N THR A 16 -9.97 3.89 3.41
CA THR A 16 -11.37 4.37 3.37
C THR A 16 -12.21 3.58 2.38
N ILE A 17 -11.69 3.33 1.18
CA ILE A 17 -12.39 2.52 0.17
C ILE A 17 -12.63 1.10 0.70
N LEU A 18 -11.61 0.45 1.28
CA LEU A 18 -11.74 -0.89 1.84
C LEU A 18 -12.84 -0.94 2.92
N GLN A 19 -12.88 0.04 3.82
CA GLN A 19 -13.90 0.12 4.88
C GLN A 19 -15.32 0.25 4.31
N ASN A 20 -15.48 1.06 3.24
CA ASN A 20 -16.76 1.24 2.57
C ASN A 20 -17.21 -0.03 1.85
N VAL A 21 -16.29 -0.68 1.14
CA VAL A 21 -16.57 -1.92 0.40
C VAL A 21 -16.99 -3.03 1.34
N VAL A 22 -16.26 -3.23 2.44
CA VAL A 22 -16.58 -4.25 3.44
C VAL A 22 -17.96 -4.02 4.05
N GLY A 23 -18.30 -2.77 4.42
CA GLY A 23 -19.62 -2.45 4.96
C GLY A 23 -20.79 -2.66 3.99
N LEU A 24 -20.52 -2.71 2.68
CA LEU A 24 -21.51 -3.02 1.64
C LEU A 24 -21.57 -4.53 1.36
N VAL A 25 -20.42 -5.20 1.24
CA VAL A 25 -20.32 -6.63 0.93
C VAL A 25 -20.82 -7.50 2.09
N GLU A 26 -20.56 -7.12 3.34
CA GLU A 26 -21.03 -7.85 4.54
C GLU A 26 -22.56 -7.93 4.64
N LYS A 27 -23.30 -7.07 3.93
CA LYS A 27 -24.77 -7.14 3.89
C LYS A 27 -25.30 -8.23 2.97
N SER A 28 -24.46 -8.72 2.07
CA SER A 28 -24.84 -9.62 0.99
C SER A 28 -24.17 -10.99 1.11
N ILE A 29 -22.96 -11.05 1.68
CA ILE A 29 -22.20 -12.29 1.87
C ILE A 29 -21.41 -12.28 3.19
N ASP A 30 -21.10 -13.47 3.68
CA ASP A 30 -20.14 -13.64 4.76
C ASP A 30 -18.71 -13.42 4.24
N LEU A 31 -18.02 -12.44 4.81
CA LEU A 31 -16.63 -12.12 4.49
C LEU A 31 -15.65 -12.96 5.31
N ASP A 32 -14.48 -13.20 4.73
CA ASP A 32 -13.38 -13.89 5.40
C ASP A 32 -12.97 -13.13 6.68
N LYS A 33 -12.86 -13.86 7.79
CA LYS A 33 -12.53 -13.31 9.12
C LYS A 33 -11.22 -12.51 9.12
N ASP A 34 -10.25 -12.87 8.30
CA ASP A 34 -8.99 -12.15 8.21
C ASP A 34 -9.18 -10.78 7.54
N VAL A 35 -10.08 -10.66 6.54
CA VAL A 35 -10.44 -9.36 5.96
C VAL A 35 -11.08 -8.47 7.02
N MET A 36 -12.03 -9.01 7.78
CA MET A 36 -12.68 -8.27 8.87
C MET A 36 -11.68 -7.83 9.95
N LYS A 37 -10.71 -8.68 10.32
CA LYS A 37 -9.63 -8.32 11.27
C LYS A 37 -8.76 -7.18 10.74
N THR A 38 -8.35 -7.25 9.46
CA THR A 38 -7.56 -6.19 8.83
C THR A 38 -8.33 -4.86 8.84
N VAL A 39 -9.61 -4.89 8.48
CA VAL A 39 -10.48 -3.70 8.49
C VAL A 39 -10.65 -3.14 9.90
N ALA A 40 -10.85 -4.02 10.90
CA ALA A 40 -10.97 -3.62 12.29
C ALA A 40 -9.68 -2.96 12.81
N ALA A 41 -8.51 -3.51 12.48
CA ALA A 41 -7.22 -2.92 12.83
C ALA A 41 -7.05 -1.53 12.19
N MET A 42 -7.41 -1.38 10.92
CA MET A 42 -7.36 -0.10 10.20
C MET A 42 -8.34 0.93 10.77
N ARG A 43 -9.54 0.52 11.20
CA ARG A 43 -10.48 1.39 11.93
C ARG A 43 -9.95 1.80 13.31
N GLY A 44 -9.13 0.95 13.93
CA GLY A 44 -8.50 1.20 15.23
C GLY A 44 -7.35 2.21 15.22
N GLY A 45 -7.10 2.89 14.10
CA GLY A 45 -6.09 3.96 14.01
C GLY A 45 -4.74 3.53 13.44
N VAL A 46 -4.67 2.39 12.73
CA VAL A 46 -3.47 2.05 11.96
C VAL A 46 -3.41 2.95 10.73
N HIS A 47 -2.63 4.03 10.85
CA HIS A 47 -2.33 4.96 9.76
C HIS A 47 -0.97 4.63 9.13
N PRO A 48 -0.84 4.69 7.79
CA PRO A 48 0.45 4.54 7.12
C PRO A 48 1.44 5.62 7.57
N ASN A 49 2.65 5.20 7.94
CA ASN A 49 3.77 6.07 8.27
C ASN A 49 5.08 5.42 7.82
N GLN A 50 6.21 6.10 8.03
CA GLN A 50 7.51 5.59 7.57
C GLN A 50 7.84 4.16 8.04
N GLU A 51 7.42 3.77 9.24
CA GLU A 51 7.77 2.49 9.85
C GLU A 51 6.87 1.35 9.37
N ASN A 52 5.56 1.61 9.22
CA ASN A 52 4.56 0.58 8.94
C ASN A 52 3.99 0.62 7.51
N ARG A 53 4.32 1.62 6.69
CA ARG A 53 3.72 1.81 5.34
C ARG A 53 3.77 0.57 4.48
N ASN A 54 4.90 -0.13 4.47
CA ASN A 54 5.08 -1.37 3.71
C ASN A 54 4.10 -2.46 4.17
N GLU A 55 3.92 -2.58 5.48
CA GLU A 55 2.99 -3.54 6.08
C GLU A 55 1.55 -3.20 5.75
N VAL A 56 1.13 -1.94 5.97
CA VAL A 56 -0.22 -1.46 5.68
C VAL A 56 -0.58 -1.66 4.21
N ALA A 57 0.34 -1.34 3.30
CA ALA A 57 0.14 -1.57 1.88
C ALA A 57 -0.03 -3.06 1.54
N GLY A 58 0.76 -3.95 2.15
CA GLY A 58 0.63 -5.39 1.97
C GLY A 58 -0.69 -5.94 2.49
N GLN A 59 -1.14 -5.46 3.66
CA GLN A 59 -2.43 -5.84 4.23
C GLN A 59 -3.61 -5.36 3.37
N LEU A 60 -3.55 -4.14 2.84
CA LEU A 60 -4.54 -3.61 1.89
C LEU A 60 -4.61 -4.45 0.60
N ASP A 61 -3.46 -4.79 0.02
CA ASP A 61 -3.39 -5.59 -1.20
C ASP A 61 -4.00 -7.00 -0.97
N ALA A 62 -3.67 -7.63 0.17
CA ALA A 62 -4.23 -8.93 0.53
C ALA A 62 -5.75 -8.89 0.77
N ALA A 63 -6.24 -7.91 1.53
CA ALA A 63 -7.66 -7.76 1.82
C ALA A 63 -8.47 -7.47 0.54
N MET A 64 -7.98 -6.56 -0.30
CA MET A 64 -8.64 -6.24 -1.58
C MET A 64 -8.60 -7.40 -2.57
N SER A 65 -7.54 -8.22 -2.57
CA SER A 65 -7.50 -9.43 -3.40
C SER A 65 -8.61 -10.42 -3.02
N LYS A 66 -8.80 -10.67 -1.72
CA LYS A 66 -9.91 -11.52 -1.22
C LYS A 66 -11.29 -10.94 -1.59
N ILE A 67 -11.45 -9.62 -1.49
CA ILE A 67 -12.68 -8.93 -1.91
C ILE A 67 -12.92 -9.07 -3.41
N ASN A 68 -11.89 -8.94 -4.24
CA ASN A 68 -12.01 -9.13 -5.68
C ASN A 68 -12.48 -10.55 -6.02
N VAL A 69 -11.97 -11.58 -5.33
CA VAL A 69 -12.45 -12.96 -5.52
C VAL A 69 -13.96 -13.07 -5.21
N ALA A 70 -14.41 -12.47 -4.11
CA ALA A 70 -15.83 -12.43 -3.78
C ALA A 70 -16.63 -11.64 -4.84
N PHE A 71 -16.14 -10.48 -5.24
CA PHE A 71 -16.76 -9.66 -6.28
C PHE A 71 -16.90 -10.43 -7.59
N GLU A 72 -15.90 -11.25 -7.96
CA GLU A 72 -15.94 -12.11 -9.14
C GLU A 72 -16.97 -13.25 -9.01
N ALA A 73 -17.10 -13.84 -7.82
CA ALA A 73 -17.98 -14.97 -7.56
C ALA A 73 -19.46 -14.59 -7.45
N TYR A 74 -19.79 -13.34 -7.12
CA TYR A 74 -21.17 -12.88 -6.86
C TYR A 74 -21.58 -11.78 -7.85
N PRO A 75 -22.31 -12.10 -8.94
CA PRO A 75 -22.74 -11.14 -9.96
C PRO A 75 -23.55 -9.95 -9.40
N ASP A 76 -24.32 -10.17 -8.34
CA ASP A 76 -25.13 -9.11 -7.71
C ASP A 76 -24.24 -8.03 -7.08
N LEU A 77 -23.08 -8.41 -6.52
CA LEU A 77 -22.09 -7.44 -6.04
C LEU A 77 -21.52 -6.61 -7.18
N LYS A 78 -21.28 -7.24 -8.35
CA LYS A 78 -20.80 -6.54 -9.55
C LYS A 78 -21.79 -5.52 -10.08
N ALA A 79 -23.07 -5.85 -10.05
CA ALA A 79 -24.13 -4.97 -10.51
C ALA A 79 -24.34 -3.77 -9.57
N HIS A 80 -23.86 -3.84 -8.33
CA HIS A 80 -24.00 -2.76 -7.37
C HIS A 80 -23.06 -1.59 -7.72
N ALA A 81 -23.64 -0.51 -8.27
CA ALA A 81 -22.88 0.64 -8.79
C ALA A 81 -21.85 1.22 -7.81
N ALA A 82 -22.20 1.37 -6.52
CA ALA A 82 -21.26 1.89 -5.53
C ALA A 82 -20.07 0.96 -5.24
N LEU A 83 -20.25 -0.36 -5.39
CA LEU A 83 -19.15 -1.32 -5.22
C LEU A 83 -18.26 -1.31 -6.45
N ALA A 84 -18.84 -1.27 -7.65
CA ALA A 84 -18.09 -1.17 -8.89
C ALA A 84 -17.21 0.10 -8.94
N ASP A 85 -17.76 1.26 -8.56
CA ASP A 85 -17.02 2.52 -8.46
C ASP A 85 -15.89 2.44 -7.43
N ALA A 86 -16.16 1.89 -6.23
CA ALA A 86 -15.15 1.69 -5.20
C ALA A 86 -13.99 0.79 -5.68
N MET A 87 -14.28 -0.29 -6.42
CA MET A 87 -13.27 -1.17 -7.01
C MET A 87 -12.44 -0.45 -8.09
N GLN A 88 -13.08 0.36 -8.93
CA GLN A 88 -12.39 1.16 -9.93
C GLN A 88 -11.45 2.19 -9.27
N GLN A 89 -11.91 2.90 -8.24
CA GLN A 89 -11.10 3.86 -7.50
C GLN A 89 -9.92 3.19 -6.81
N ASN A 90 -10.12 2.03 -6.17
CA ASN A 90 -9.01 1.28 -5.57
C ASN A 90 -7.97 0.85 -6.61
N SER A 91 -8.40 0.39 -7.79
CA SER A 91 -7.50 0.04 -8.89
C SER A 91 -6.72 1.25 -9.42
N TYR A 92 -7.37 2.41 -9.52
CA TYR A 92 -6.71 3.67 -9.85
C TYR A 92 -5.65 4.05 -8.81
N LEU A 93 -6.00 4.06 -7.53
CA LEU A 93 -5.05 4.37 -6.45
C LEU A 93 -3.88 3.38 -6.38
N GLN A 94 -4.11 2.10 -6.67
CA GLN A 94 -3.02 1.13 -6.71
C GLN A 94 -2.00 1.44 -7.82
N ARG A 95 -2.46 1.91 -8.98
CA ARG A 95 -1.57 2.37 -10.05
C ARG A 95 -0.79 3.62 -9.65
N GLU A 96 -1.45 4.60 -9.03
CA GLU A 96 -0.80 5.82 -8.52
C GLU A 96 0.25 5.50 -7.45
N ILE A 97 -0.05 4.58 -6.52
CA ILE A 97 0.91 4.08 -5.55
C ILE A 97 2.10 3.43 -6.25
N THR A 98 1.86 2.63 -7.28
CA THR A 98 2.93 1.93 -8.01
C THR A 98 3.87 2.92 -8.69
N ALA A 99 3.34 3.94 -9.37
CA ALA A 99 4.15 5.00 -9.97
C ALA A 99 4.91 5.81 -8.90
N ALA A 100 4.25 6.18 -7.80
CA ALA A 100 4.88 6.92 -6.71
C ALA A 100 6.00 6.13 -6.00
N ARG A 101 5.90 4.80 -5.95
CA ARG A 101 6.93 3.91 -5.36
C ARG A 101 8.26 4.03 -6.09
N GLU A 102 8.25 4.06 -7.42
CA GLU A 102 9.48 4.17 -8.23
C GLU A 102 10.22 5.47 -7.88
N VAL A 103 9.52 6.59 -7.96
CA VAL A 103 10.06 7.93 -7.66
C VAL A 103 10.55 8.03 -6.20
N TYR A 104 9.79 7.45 -5.26
CA TYR A 104 10.19 7.39 -3.86
C TYR A 104 11.47 6.58 -3.66
N ASN A 105 11.55 5.38 -4.26
CA ASN A 105 12.68 4.49 -4.11
C ASN A 105 13.95 5.07 -4.73
N ASP A 106 13.88 5.73 -5.88
CA ASP A 106 15.01 6.43 -6.47
C ASP A 106 15.54 7.54 -5.55
N THR A 107 14.62 8.28 -4.94
CA THR A 107 14.96 9.33 -3.96
C THR A 107 15.61 8.75 -2.71
N VAL A 108 15.09 7.64 -2.18
CA VAL A 108 15.64 6.94 -1.02
C VAL A 108 17.01 6.35 -1.34
N LEU A 109 17.19 5.75 -2.52
CA LEU A 109 18.47 5.18 -2.96
C LEU A 109 19.54 6.27 -3.04
N ARG A 110 19.23 7.41 -3.66
CA ARG A 110 20.13 8.56 -3.73
C ARG A 110 20.47 9.10 -2.35
N TRP A 111 19.47 9.27 -1.48
CA TRP A 111 19.67 9.71 -0.10
C TRP A 111 20.59 8.76 0.67
N ASN A 112 20.30 7.47 0.65
CA ASN A 112 21.08 6.46 1.35
C ASN A 112 22.52 6.42 0.84
N SER A 113 22.73 6.55 -0.47
CA SER A 113 24.07 6.63 -1.06
C SER A 113 24.81 7.90 -0.62
N ASP A 114 24.13 9.04 -0.58
CA ASP A 114 24.71 10.33 -0.20
C ASP A 114 25.13 10.37 1.28
N VAL A 115 24.37 9.74 2.17
CA VAL A 115 24.69 9.65 3.61
C VAL A 115 26.04 8.96 3.85
N PHE A 116 26.42 8.00 2.98
CA PHE A 116 27.70 7.28 3.07
C PHE A 116 28.78 7.81 2.12
N SER A 117 28.53 8.93 1.43
CA SER A 117 29.49 9.49 0.47
C SER A 117 30.59 10.30 1.18
N TRP A 118 31.82 9.77 1.13
CA TRP A 118 33.00 10.39 1.73
C TRP A 118 33.58 11.53 0.86
N PRO A 119 34.22 12.57 1.45
CA PRO A 119 34.31 12.90 2.87
C PRO A 119 33.18 13.82 3.36
N THR A 120 32.80 14.80 2.55
CA THR A 120 32.02 15.95 3.01
C THR A 120 30.59 15.58 3.40
N LYS A 121 29.89 14.75 2.62
CA LYS A 121 28.49 14.38 2.91
C LYS A 121 28.39 13.50 4.15
N MET A 122 29.29 12.53 4.31
CA MET A 122 29.34 11.67 5.49
C MET A 122 29.63 12.46 6.78
N ILE A 123 30.56 13.42 6.75
CA ILE A 123 30.86 14.28 7.91
C ILE A 123 29.66 15.15 8.29
N VAL A 124 28.99 15.77 7.31
CA VAL A 124 27.78 16.58 7.54
C VAL A 124 26.65 15.71 8.09
N ALA A 125 26.43 14.52 7.51
CA ALA A 125 25.43 13.57 7.97
C ALA A 125 25.67 13.13 9.42
N ALA A 126 26.91 12.81 9.78
CA ALA A 126 27.27 12.42 11.15
C ALA A 126 27.05 13.57 12.15
N ARG A 127 27.45 14.80 11.79
CA ARG A 127 27.23 15.98 12.66
C ARG A 127 25.76 16.35 12.81
N ALA A 128 24.95 16.13 11.77
CA ALA A 128 23.52 16.43 11.75
C ALA A 128 22.62 15.25 12.21
N GLY A 129 23.20 14.08 12.52
CA GLY A 129 22.46 12.89 12.94
C GLY A 129 21.60 12.25 11.84
N TYR A 130 21.95 12.43 10.57
CA TYR A 130 21.19 11.86 9.46
C TYR A 130 21.44 10.36 9.29
N THR A 131 20.35 9.62 9.11
CA THR A 131 20.36 8.16 8.92
C THR A 131 19.72 7.76 7.59
N THR A 132 19.84 6.48 7.25
CA THR A 132 19.20 5.91 6.07
C THR A 132 17.68 5.94 6.19
N ARG A 133 17.01 5.92 5.03
CA ARG A 133 15.56 5.81 4.91
C ARG A 133 15.17 4.43 4.43
N ILE A 134 14.00 3.99 4.87
CA ILE A 134 13.40 2.70 4.51
C ILE A 134 12.81 2.82 3.10
N PRO A 135 13.21 1.98 2.13
CA PRO A 135 12.59 1.98 0.81
C PRO A 135 11.18 1.39 0.85
N PHE A 136 10.37 1.72 -0.16
CA PHE A 136 9.10 1.06 -0.37
C PHE A 136 9.34 -0.25 -1.10
N THR A 137 9.02 -1.37 -0.45
CA THR A 137 9.24 -2.70 -1.00
C THR A 137 8.18 -3.07 -2.05
N ALA A 138 8.58 -3.78 -3.10
CA ALA A 138 7.64 -4.32 -4.07
C ALA A 138 6.56 -5.18 -3.39
N SER A 139 5.33 -5.15 -3.93
CA SER A 139 4.24 -5.99 -3.44
C SER A 139 4.64 -7.47 -3.51
N GLN A 140 4.04 -8.31 -2.66
CA GLN A 140 4.20 -9.76 -2.69
C GLN A 140 3.99 -10.32 -4.11
N GLU A 141 3.01 -9.78 -4.82
CA GLU A 141 2.63 -10.17 -6.18
C GLU A 141 3.72 -9.85 -7.22
N ILE A 142 4.34 -8.65 -7.15
CA ILE A 142 5.47 -8.29 -8.02
C ILE A 142 6.71 -9.12 -7.67
N LYS A 143 6.96 -9.38 -6.38
CA LYS A 143 8.04 -10.28 -5.94
C LYS A 143 7.84 -11.71 -6.46
N ALA A 144 6.59 -12.21 -6.46
CA ALA A 144 6.23 -13.53 -6.97
C ALA A 144 6.35 -13.62 -8.50
N GLN A 145 5.85 -12.62 -9.24
CA GLN A 145 5.99 -12.53 -10.70
C GLN A 145 7.45 -12.42 -11.14
N ALA A 146 8.26 -11.64 -10.42
CA ALA A 146 9.69 -11.56 -10.68
C ALA A 146 10.35 -12.93 -10.48
N ARG A 147 10.10 -13.61 -9.36
CA ARG A 147 10.62 -14.96 -9.11
C ARG A 147 10.21 -15.96 -10.19
N GLY A 148 8.94 -15.96 -10.62
CA GLY A 148 8.44 -16.87 -11.67
C GLY A 148 8.94 -16.59 -13.09
N LYS A 149 9.66 -15.47 -13.34
CA LYS A 149 10.37 -15.21 -14.60
C LYS A 149 11.84 -15.65 -14.56
N PHE A 150 12.38 -15.96 -13.38
CA PHE A 150 13.77 -16.38 -13.18
C PHE A 150 13.92 -17.88 -12.84
N PHE A 151 12.81 -18.61 -12.74
CA PHE A 151 12.72 -20.06 -12.57
C PHE A 151 11.72 -20.63 -13.59
#